data_AF-A0A519RQM4-F1
#
_entry.id   AF-A0A519RQM4-F1
#
_cell.length_a   1.000
_cell.length_b   1.000
_cell.length_c   1.000
_cell.angle_alpha   90.00
_cell.angle_beta   90.00
_cell.angle_gamma   90.00
#
_symmetry.space_group_name_H-M   'P 1'
#
loop_
_entity.id
_entity.type
_entity.pdbx_description
1 polymer ?
#
loop_
_entity_poly.entity_id
_entity_poly.type
_entity_poly.pdbx_seq_one_letter_code
_entity_poly.pdbx_strand_id
1 'polypeptide(L)'
;MMLMEQGIYEQLITKIIASKLDSINSKEFFTKTVPLDRTEASRYLSQYLSDTIKHALKFVKDEENSVVNKVELSNKIIQLLINELPDIILTDDLILNEGKILEAVYTKLDSPYPDLNERLKQLMPYTRLSQSELFTGSNVGISLESEIKKEILSADEICWIVSFIKFSGIRIFKSELEEFTNSGRKLKILTTTYMGATDPKAIDFLANLKNTEIKVSYNNDHERLHAKAYLFLRNTKFDTGYIGSSNLSRSALTNGLEWNLKVTTQEIS
;
A
#
# COMPACT_ATOMS: atom_id res chain seq x y z
N MET A 1 -5.89 -31.81 21.93
CA MET A 1 -4.85 -31.24 21.04
C MET A 1 -5.53 -30.98 19.71
N MET A 2 -5.62 -29.73 19.24
CA MET A 2 -6.25 -29.48 17.92
C MET A 2 -5.40 -30.14 16.83
N LEU A 3 -6.03 -31.08 16.11
CA LEU A 3 -5.48 -31.69 14.90
C LEU A 3 -5.18 -30.61 13.85
N MET A 4 -4.19 -30.83 12.99
CA MET A 4 -4.00 -29.94 11.83
C MET A 4 -5.22 -30.07 10.91
N GLU A 5 -5.71 -28.93 10.41
CA GLU A 5 -6.79 -28.90 9.43
C GLU A 5 -6.31 -29.47 8.09
N GLN A 6 -7.20 -30.11 7.33
CA GLN A 6 -6.85 -30.57 5.99
C GLN A 6 -6.80 -29.39 5.03
N GLY A 7 -5.70 -29.24 4.28
CA GLY A 7 -5.55 -28.13 3.35
C GLY A 7 -4.14 -27.98 2.79
N ILE A 8 -3.94 -26.88 2.07
CA ILE A 8 -2.63 -26.49 1.53
C ILE A 8 -1.94 -25.61 2.57
N TYR A 9 -0.67 -25.93 2.83
CA TYR A 9 0.17 -25.18 3.75
C TYR A 9 1.39 -24.64 3.00
N GLU A 10 1.69 -23.36 3.25
CA GLU A 10 2.89 -22.70 2.77
C GLU A 10 3.56 -21.98 3.94
N GLN A 11 4.20 -22.77 4.81
CA GLN A 11 4.83 -22.27 6.04
C GLN A 11 6.05 -23.11 6.43
N LEU A 12 6.95 -22.51 7.22
CA LEU A 12 8.07 -23.23 7.80
C LEU A 12 7.60 -24.28 8.81
N ILE A 13 8.26 -25.43 8.84
CA ILE A 13 8.02 -26.46 9.84
C ILE A 13 8.72 -26.04 11.14
N THR A 14 7.97 -25.43 12.06
CA THR A 14 8.44 -25.10 13.41
C THR A 14 8.40 -26.32 14.34
N LYS A 15 8.98 -26.22 15.54
CA LYS A 15 8.89 -27.29 16.56
C LYS A 15 7.44 -27.69 16.87
N ILE A 16 6.51 -26.72 16.88
CA ILE A 16 5.08 -26.96 17.11
C ILE A 16 4.47 -27.72 15.93
N ILE A 17 4.80 -27.33 14.70
CA ILE A 17 4.30 -28.01 13.50
C ILE A 17 4.86 -29.42 13.40
N ALA A 18 6.15 -29.61 13.66
CA ALA A 18 6.79 -30.93 13.69
C ALA A 18 6.06 -31.86 14.68
N SER A 19 5.85 -31.42 15.93
CA SER A 19 5.11 -32.20 16.92
C SER A 19 3.67 -32.52 16.50
N LYS A 20 2.99 -31.63 15.77
CA LYS A 20 1.67 -31.91 15.21
C LYS A 20 1.75 -32.94 14.08
N LEU A 21 2.70 -32.82 13.16
CA LEU A 21 2.91 -33.78 12.08
C LEU A 21 3.23 -35.18 12.61
N ASP A 22 4.03 -35.28 13.68
CA ASP A 22 4.36 -36.55 14.34
C ASP A 22 3.12 -37.26 14.91
N SER A 23 2.06 -36.50 15.23
CA SER A 23 0.79 -37.05 15.73
C SER A 23 -0.19 -37.47 14.63
N ILE A 24 0.12 -37.20 13.36
CA ILE A 24 -0.75 -37.53 12.22
C ILE A 24 -0.50 -38.98 11.80
N ASN A 25 -1.60 -39.74 11.64
CA ASN A 25 -1.52 -41.09 11.10
C ASN A 25 -1.18 -41.05 9.59
N SER A 26 0.05 -41.42 9.24
CA SER A 26 0.56 -41.43 7.87
C SER A 26 -0.15 -42.43 6.94
N LYS A 27 -0.95 -43.36 7.48
CA LYS A 27 -1.80 -44.25 6.68
C LYS A 27 -3.12 -43.59 6.24
N GLU A 28 -3.60 -42.63 7.02
CA GLU A 28 -4.86 -41.93 6.77
C GLU A 28 -4.65 -40.61 6.04
N PHE A 29 -3.52 -39.94 6.28
CA PHE A 29 -3.24 -38.61 5.77
C PHE A 29 -1.98 -38.58 4.90
N PHE A 30 -2.09 -37.90 3.76
CA PHE A 30 -0.94 -37.58 2.94
C PHE A 30 -0.24 -36.32 3.47
N THR A 31 1.06 -36.42 3.73
CA THR A 31 1.91 -35.29 4.08
C THR A 31 3.02 -35.14 3.05
N LYS A 32 3.29 -33.89 2.65
CA LYS A 32 4.38 -33.55 1.73
C LYS A 32 5.17 -32.39 2.28
N THR A 33 6.49 -32.54 2.29
CA THR A 33 7.43 -31.48 2.66
C THR A 33 8.41 -31.28 1.51
N VAL A 34 8.92 -30.06 1.38
CA VAL A 34 9.93 -29.68 0.38
C VAL A 34 11.03 -28.93 1.13
N PRO A 35 12.32 -29.18 0.87
CA PRO A 35 13.40 -28.39 1.46
C PRO A 35 13.27 -26.93 1.04
N LEU A 36 13.71 -26.02 1.92
CA LEU A 36 13.71 -24.60 1.63
C LEU A 36 14.66 -24.30 0.47
N ASP A 37 14.14 -23.70 -0.59
CA ASP A 37 14.95 -23.31 -1.74
C ASP A 37 15.92 -22.17 -1.38
N ARG A 38 17.13 -22.19 -1.94
CA ARG A 38 18.18 -21.21 -1.60
C ARG A 38 17.81 -19.78 -2.00
N THR A 39 17.07 -19.60 -3.10
CA THR A 39 16.69 -18.28 -3.59
C THR A 39 15.50 -17.71 -2.81
N GLU A 40 14.62 -18.57 -2.30
CA GLU A 40 13.45 -18.18 -1.51
C GLU A 40 13.68 -18.19 0.01
N ALA A 41 14.80 -18.77 0.47
CA ALA A 41 15.06 -18.97 1.89
C ALA A 41 14.97 -17.68 2.70
N SER A 42 15.59 -16.61 2.20
CA SER A 42 15.61 -15.30 2.85
C SER A 42 14.19 -14.76 3.07
N ARG A 43 13.29 -14.95 2.10
CA ARG A 43 11.89 -14.48 2.17
C ARG A 43 11.10 -15.23 3.24
N TYR A 44 11.14 -16.55 3.25
CA TYR A 44 10.38 -17.33 4.25
C TYR A 44 10.92 -17.12 5.67
N LEU A 45 12.24 -17.06 5.84
CA LEU A 45 12.87 -16.84 7.14
C LEU A 45 12.61 -15.42 7.66
N SER A 46 12.73 -14.40 6.81
CA SER A 46 12.46 -13.01 7.22
C SER A 46 11.00 -12.81 7.60
N GLN A 47 10.06 -13.39 6.83
CA GLN A 47 8.63 -13.32 7.16
C GLN A 47 8.34 -13.99 8.51
N TYR A 48 8.84 -15.20 8.73
CA TYR A 48 8.64 -15.91 10.00
C TYR A 48 9.25 -15.16 11.20
N LEU A 49 10.46 -14.61 11.04
CA LEU A 49 11.10 -13.80 12.07
C LEU A 49 10.31 -12.51 12.34
N SER A 50 9.83 -11.83 11.31
CA SER A 50 8.98 -10.63 11.44
C SER A 50 7.73 -10.93 12.27
N ASP A 51 7.01 -12.01 11.95
CA ASP A 51 5.82 -12.42 12.70
C ASP A 51 6.14 -12.80 14.15
N THR A 52 7.26 -13.49 14.37
CA THR A 52 7.73 -13.89 15.70
C THR A 52 8.12 -12.67 16.54
N ILE A 53 8.87 -11.73 15.97
CA ILE A 53 9.28 -10.48 16.63
C ILE A 53 8.06 -9.63 16.94
N LYS A 54 7.13 -9.48 15.97
CA LYS A 54 5.86 -8.77 16.17
C LYS A 54 5.04 -9.36 17.31
N HIS A 55 5.00 -10.70 17.43
CA HIS A 55 4.36 -11.37 18.55
C HIS A 55 5.08 -11.07 19.87
N ALA A 56 6.40 -11.22 19.93
CA ALA A 56 7.20 -10.98 21.13
C ALA A 56 7.08 -9.52 21.63
N LEU A 57 7.09 -8.54 20.73
CA LEU A 57 6.95 -7.12 21.05
C LEU A 57 5.62 -6.78 21.74
N LYS A 58 4.55 -7.58 21.55
CA LYS A 58 3.27 -7.40 22.27
C LYS A 58 3.37 -7.72 23.76
N PHE A 59 4.37 -8.50 24.19
CA PHE A 59 4.56 -8.92 25.58
C PHE A 59 5.66 -8.15 26.30
N VAL A 60 6.34 -7.22 25.63
CA VAL A 60 7.26 -6.28 26.29
C VAL A 60 6.42 -5.38 27.19
N LYS A 61 6.69 -5.44 28.51
CA LYS A 61 5.87 -4.83 29.57
C LYS A 61 5.40 -3.39 29.23
N ASP A 62 4.10 -3.17 29.36
CA ASP A 62 3.47 -1.86 29.24
C ASP A 62 3.58 -1.07 30.57
N GLU A 63 4.80 -0.65 30.91
CA GLU A 63 5.02 0.43 31.89
C GLU A 63 5.05 1.79 31.16
N GLU A 64 5.17 2.92 31.86
CA GLU A 64 5.17 4.29 31.28
C GLU A 64 6.14 4.48 30.09
N ASN A 65 7.13 3.59 29.93
CA ASN A 65 8.14 3.57 28.85
C ASN A 65 8.02 2.38 27.86
N SER A 66 6.81 1.87 27.58
CA SER A 66 6.62 0.65 26.78
C SER A 66 7.23 0.69 25.37
N VAL A 67 7.26 1.85 24.73
CA VAL A 67 7.84 2.01 23.38
C VAL A 67 9.37 1.99 23.44
N VAL A 68 9.98 2.66 24.42
CA VAL A 68 11.45 2.67 24.60
C VAL A 68 11.96 1.25 24.80
N ASN A 69 11.30 0.46 25.65
CA ASN A 69 11.68 -0.95 25.86
C ASN A 69 11.57 -1.80 24.58
N LYS A 70 10.57 -1.53 23.73
CA LYS A 70 10.40 -2.20 22.42
C LYS A 70 11.51 -1.79 21.44
N VAL A 71 11.90 -0.52 21.45
CA VAL A 71 13.04 0.00 20.66
C VAL A 71 14.35 -0.63 21.12
N GLU A 72 14.60 -0.69 22.43
CA GLU A 72 15.80 -1.31 22.99
C GLU A 72 15.90 -2.80 22.62
N LEU A 73 14.79 -3.54 22.70
CA LEU A 73 14.76 -4.94 22.28
C LEU A 73 15.05 -5.09 20.77
N SER A 74 14.46 -4.21 19.94
CA SER A 74 14.70 -4.20 18.49
C SER A 74 16.17 -3.92 18.17
N ASN A 75 16.78 -2.93 18.83
CA ASN A 75 18.19 -2.61 18.67
C ASN A 75 19.11 -3.76 19.13
N LYS A 76 18.74 -4.54 20.16
CA LYS A 76 19.50 -5.75 20.54
C LYS A 76 19.53 -6.80 19.41
N ILE A 77 18.45 -6.92 18.65
CA ILE A 77 18.39 -7.81 17.47
C ILE A 77 19.29 -7.27 16.36
N ILE A 78 19.25 -5.96 16.09
CA ILE A 78 20.12 -5.32 15.08
C ILE A 78 21.60 -5.48 15.47
N GLN A 79 21.93 -5.30 16.74
CA GLN A 79 23.30 -5.50 17.25
C GLN A 79 23.79 -6.94 17.10
N LEU A 80 22.91 -7.93 17.28
CA LEU A 80 23.25 -9.32 16.97
C LEU A 80 23.62 -9.47 15.50
N LEU A 81 22.85 -8.88 14.58
CA LEU A 81 23.14 -8.94 13.14
C LEU A 81 24.46 -8.24 12.79
N ILE A 82 24.75 -7.08 13.39
CA ILE A 82 26.03 -6.37 13.22
C ILE A 82 27.21 -7.28 13.61
N ASN A 83 27.08 -8.02 14.72
CA ASN A 83 28.14 -8.90 15.21
C ASN A 83 28.34 -10.15 14.32
N GLU A 84 27.26 -10.72 13.81
CA GLU A 84 27.29 -11.92 12.96
C GLU A 84 27.68 -11.61 11.49
N LEU A 85 27.45 -10.37 11.04
CA LEU A 85 27.67 -9.93 9.66
C LEU A 85 28.57 -8.67 9.61
N PRO A 86 29.85 -8.77 10.02
CA PRO A 86 30.75 -7.62 10.13
C PRO A 86 31.08 -6.94 8.78
N ASP A 87 30.85 -7.63 7.67
CA ASP A 87 31.10 -7.13 6.32
C ASP A 87 29.98 -6.20 5.80
N ILE A 88 28.87 -6.08 6.53
CA ILE A 88 27.72 -5.24 6.17
C ILE A 88 27.57 -4.11 7.20
N ILE A 89 27.38 -2.88 6.71
CA ILE A 89 27.14 -1.72 7.56
C ILE A 89 25.65 -1.69 7.93
N LEU A 90 25.31 -2.14 9.14
CA LEU A 90 23.95 -2.11 9.73
C LEU A 90 23.83 -1.13 10.90
N THR A 91 24.89 -0.38 11.20
CA THR A 91 24.90 0.60 12.30
C THR A 91 23.91 1.73 12.10
N ASP A 92 23.63 2.07 10.84
CA ASP A 92 22.72 3.16 10.46
C ASP A 92 21.23 2.76 10.63
N ASP A 93 20.96 1.45 10.77
CA ASP A 93 19.62 0.91 11.00
C ASP A 93 19.19 0.94 12.49
N LEU A 94 20.10 1.32 13.39
CA LEU A 94 19.79 1.45 14.81
C LEU A 94 18.72 2.54 15.05
N ILE A 95 17.66 2.16 15.76
CA ILE A 95 16.52 3.02 16.02
C ILE A 95 16.85 4.01 17.14
N LEU A 96 16.61 5.31 16.90
CA LEU A 96 16.87 6.38 17.86
C LEU A 96 15.67 6.62 18.82
N ASN A 97 15.99 6.96 20.07
CA ASN A 97 15.09 7.53 21.09
C ASN A 97 13.82 6.69 21.39
N GLU A 98 12.65 7.32 21.20
CA GLU A 98 11.29 6.91 21.60
C GLU A 98 10.53 6.21 20.46
N GLY A 99 11.21 5.76 19.40
CA GLY A 99 10.53 5.09 18.28
C GLY A 99 9.59 6.00 17.49
N LYS A 100 10.09 7.19 17.08
CA LYS A 100 9.31 8.16 16.30
C LYS A 100 9.24 7.75 14.83
N ILE A 101 8.10 8.04 14.21
CA ILE A 101 7.91 7.90 12.76
C ILE A 101 8.13 9.25 12.10
N LEU A 102 8.95 9.28 11.05
CA LEU A 102 9.09 10.47 10.20
C LEU A 102 7.89 10.56 9.26
N GLU A 103 7.03 11.56 9.47
CA GLU A 103 5.82 11.73 8.64
C GLU A 103 6.02 12.66 7.44
N ALA A 104 6.90 13.65 7.56
CA ALA A 104 7.14 14.64 6.50
C ALA A 104 8.46 15.38 6.67
N VAL A 105 9.04 15.81 5.55
CA VAL A 105 10.12 16.80 5.49
C VAL A 105 9.72 17.86 4.47
N TYR A 106 9.34 19.04 4.96
CA TYR A 106 8.97 20.19 4.13
C TYR A 106 9.81 21.41 4.48
N THR A 107 10.09 22.23 3.48
CA THR A 107 10.63 23.57 3.72
C THR A 107 9.59 24.45 4.40
N LYS A 108 10.01 25.21 5.41
CA LYS A 108 9.20 26.29 6.00
C LYS A 108 9.35 27.61 5.24
N LEU A 109 10.44 27.76 4.48
CA LEU A 109 10.67 28.93 3.63
C LEU A 109 9.64 28.95 2.51
N ASP A 110 9.00 30.10 2.30
CA ASP A 110 8.01 30.35 1.25
C ASP A 110 6.82 29.37 1.24
N SER A 111 6.52 28.72 2.37
CA SER A 111 5.32 27.88 2.48
C SER A 111 4.07 28.74 2.29
N PRO A 112 3.22 28.45 1.29
CA PRO A 112 1.96 29.15 1.12
C PRO A 112 0.93 28.76 2.20
N TYR A 113 1.23 27.75 3.02
CA TYR A 113 0.38 27.27 4.09
C TYR A 113 0.84 27.80 5.45
N PRO A 114 -0.05 28.45 6.23
CA PRO A 114 0.29 29.02 7.53
C PRO A 114 0.51 27.94 8.61
N ASP A 115 -0.16 26.79 8.47
CA ASP A 115 -0.03 25.64 9.37
C ASP A 115 0.29 24.37 8.58
N LEU A 116 1.53 23.90 8.70
CA LEU A 116 2.00 22.70 8.04
C LEU A 116 1.43 21.41 8.65
N ASN A 117 1.01 21.41 9.92
CA ASN A 117 0.38 20.25 10.55
C ASN A 117 -1.04 20.05 10.00
N GLU A 118 -1.81 21.14 9.89
CA GLU A 118 -3.13 21.08 9.23
C GLU A 118 -3.01 20.68 7.76
N ARG A 119 -1.99 21.21 7.06
CA ARG A 119 -1.69 20.76 5.70
C ARG A 119 -1.36 19.27 5.64
N LEU A 120 -0.51 18.77 6.53
CA LEU A 120 -0.14 17.36 6.57
C LEU A 120 -1.37 16.45 6.79
N LYS A 121 -2.31 16.86 7.64
CA LYS A 121 -3.59 16.15 7.83
C LYS A 121 -4.42 16.06 6.55
N GLN A 122 -4.29 16.99 5.61
CA GLN A 122 -4.95 16.94 4.31
C GLN A 122 -4.20 16.06 3.30
N LEU A 123 -2.88 15.92 3.45
CA LEU A 123 -2.02 15.14 2.55
C LEU A 123 -1.96 13.65 2.88
N MET A 124 -1.89 13.31 4.18
CA MET A 124 -1.64 11.94 4.63
C MET A 124 -2.90 11.06 4.46
N PRO A 125 -2.84 9.95 3.70
CA PRO A 125 -3.89 8.95 3.65
C PRO A 125 -4.24 8.42 5.04
N TYR A 126 -5.52 8.18 5.32
CA TYR A 126 -5.99 7.62 6.59
C TYR A 126 -5.42 6.23 6.83
N THR A 127 -5.28 5.44 5.77
CA THR A 127 -4.67 4.10 5.79
C THR A 127 -3.13 4.13 5.88
N ARG A 128 -2.53 5.33 5.96
CA ARG A 128 -1.07 5.56 5.89
C ARG A 128 -0.48 5.12 4.55
N LEU A 129 0.82 5.35 4.36
CA LEU A 129 1.51 5.01 3.11
C LEU A 129 2.20 3.64 3.17
N SER A 130 2.33 3.05 4.36
CA SER A 130 3.10 1.84 4.62
C SER A 130 2.24 0.60 4.84
N GLN A 131 0.93 0.68 4.58
CA GLN A 131 0.00 -0.43 4.80
C GLN A 131 -0.94 -0.56 3.61
N SER A 132 -1.18 -1.80 3.18
CA SER A 132 -2.25 -2.13 2.24
C SER A 132 -3.61 -2.13 2.94
N GLU A 133 -4.68 -1.89 2.19
CA GLU A 133 -6.05 -1.82 2.71
C GLU A 133 -7.06 -2.32 1.68
N LEU A 134 -8.11 -3.01 2.13
CA LEU A 134 -9.22 -3.47 1.29
C LEU A 134 -10.46 -2.57 1.47
N PHE A 135 -10.90 -1.95 0.38
CA PHE A 135 -12.11 -1.14 0.31
C PHE A 135 -13.23 -1.95 -0.32
N THR A 136 -14.34 -2.16 0.40
CA THR A 136 -15.48 -2.99 -0.06
C THR A 136 -16.80 -2.23 -0.23
N GLY A 137 -16.78 -0.89 -0.15
CA GLY A 137 -17.98 -0.04 -0.23
C GLY A 137 -18.83 -0.02 1.05
N SER A 138 -18.62 -0.94 2.00
CA SER A 138 -19.28 -0.96 3.32
C SER A 138 -18.40 -0.45 4.48
N ASN A 139 -17.16 -0.06 4.21
CA ASN A 139 -16.19 0.30 5.25
C ASN A 139 -16.70 1.51 6.06
N VAL A 140 -17.22 1.23 7.26
CA VAL A 140 -17.61 2.23 8.25
C VAL A 140 -16.34 2.96 8.70
N GLY A 141 -16.04 4.11 8.08
CA GLY A 141 -15.03 5.05 8.56
C GLY A 141 -14.11 5.66 7.50
N ILE A 142 -13.73 4.91 6.46
CA ILE A 142 -12.78 5.39 5.43
C ILE A 142 -13.33 5.07 4.03
N SER A 143 -13.59 6.10 3.23
CA SER A 143 -14.06 5.94 1.85
C SER A 143 -12.89 5.97 0.86
N LEU A 144 -13.01 5.21 -0.23
CA LEU A 144 -12.05 5.24 -1.34
C LEU A 144 -11.86 6.65 -1.89
N GLU A 145 -12.95 7.41 -2.03
CA GLU A 145 -12.88 8.83 -2.41
C GLU A 145 -11.93 9.62 -1.51
N SER A 146 -12.10 9.52 -0.20
CA SER A 146 -11.33 10.32 0.76
C SER A 146 -9.84 9.99 0.72
N GLU A 147 -9.51 8.72 0.48
CA GLU A 147 -8.15 8.26 0.28
C GLU A 147 -7.56 8.80 -1.01
N ILE A 148 -8.26 8.64 -2.14
CA ILE A 148 -7.77 9.10 -3.44
C ILE A 148 -7.54 10.62 -3.45
N LYS A 149 -8.36 11.42 -2.76
CA LYS A 149 -8.10 12.86 -2.59
C LYS A 149 -6.74 13.14 -1.95
N LYS A 150 -6.43 12.45 -0.85
CA LYS A 150 -5.17 12.58 -0.11
C LYS A 150 -3.98 12.08 -0.93
N GLU A 151 -4.18 10.99 -1.65
CA GLU A 151 -3.19 10.41 -2.56
C GLU A 151 -2.87 11.37 -3.72
N ILE A 152 -3.88 12.01 -4.34
CA ILE A 152 -3.68 13.05 -5.37
C ILE A 152 -2.85 14.20 -4.82
N LEU A 153 -3.19 14.70 -3.63
CA LEU A 153 -2.52 15.87 -3.06
C LEU A 153 -1.08 15.60 -2.62
N SER A 154 -0.73 14.35 -2.32
CA SER A 154 0.58 13.97 -1.75
C SER A 154 1.53 13.26 -2.73
N ALA A 155 1.07 12.90 -3.93
CA ALA A 155 1.92 12.32 -4.97
C ALA A 155 2.80 13.39 -5.65
N ASP A 156 3.86 12.95 -6.32
CA ASP A 156 4.69 13.75 -7.24
C ASP A 156 4.31 13.47 -8.71
N GLU A 157 3.91 12.23 -9.02
CA GLU A 157 3.39 11.81 -10.32
C GLU A 157 2.20 10.86 -10.13
N ILE A 158 1.19 11.01 -10.98
CA ILE A 158 -0.02 10.19 -10.97
C ILE A 158 -0.15 9.48 -12.30
N CYS A 159 -0.34 8.15 -12.26
CA CYS A 159 -0.58 7.31 -13.43
C CYS A 159 -1.89 6.56 -13.25
N TRP A 160 -2.90 6.92 -14.03
CA TRP A 160 -4.21 6.28 -14.00
C TRP A 160 -4.48 5.50 -15.28
N ILE A 161 -5.01 4.29 -15.12
CA ILE A 161 -5.59 3.52 -16.21
C ILE A 161 -7.01 3.17 -15.83
N VAL A 162 -7.98 3.67 -16.58
CA VAL A 162 -9.39 3.52 -16.23
C VAL A 162 -10.22 3.26 -17.47
N SER A 163 -11.00 2.18 -17.44
CA SER A 163 -11.80 1.75 -18.59
C SER A 163 -12.92 2.70 -18.98
N PHE A 164 -13.52 3.43 -18.04
CA PHE A 164 -14.39 4.56 -18.37
C PHE A 164 -14.34 5.68 -17.34
N ILE A 165 -14.56 6.91 -17.83
CA ILE A 165 -14.48 8.12 -17.02
C ILE A 165 -15.80 8.89 -17.16
N LYS A 166 -16.53 9.05 -16.05
CA LYS A 166 -17.71 9.91 -15.97
C LYS A 166 -17.31 11.27 -15.43
N PHE A 167 -17.90 12.34 -15.97
CA PHE A 167 -17.63 13.70 -15.48
C PHE A 167 -18.07 13.85 -14.00
N SER A 168 -19.09 13.09 -13.59
CA SER A 168 -19.53 13.02 -12.19
C SER A 168 -18.46 12.48 -11.24
N GLY A 169 -17.59 11.56 -11.70
CA GLY A 169 -16.46 11.05 -10.93
C GLY A 169 -15.32 12.06 -10.86
N ILE A 170 -14.94 12.65 -12.00
CA ILE A 170 -13.92 13.70 -12.08
C ILE A 170 -14.21 14.87 -11.15
N ARG A 171 -15.47 15.32 -11.12
CA ARG A 171 -15.89 16.48 -10.33
C ARG A 171 -15.59 16.33 -8.83
N ILE A 172 -15.51 15.09 -8.33
CA ILE A 172 -15.21 14.81 -6.93
C ILE A 172 -13.78 15.21 -6.56
N PHE A 173 -12.85 15.10 -7.50
CA PHE A 173 -11.42 15.37 -7.32
C PHE A 173 -10.97 16.67 -8.01
N LYS A 174 -11.92 17.51 -8.45
CA LYS A 174 -11.62 18.67 -9.30
C LYS A 174 -10.60 19.61 -8.65
N SER A 175 -10.82 19.99 -7.39
CA SER A 175 -9.95 20.90 -6.64
C SER A 175 -8.55 20.32 -6.47
N GLU A 176 -8.46 19.04 -6.12
CA GLU A 176 -7.22 18.33 -5.84
C GLU A 176 -6.40 18.15 -7.12
N LEU A 177 -7.05 17.80 -8.24
CA LEU A 177 -6.41 17.69 -9.54
C LEU A 177 -5.93 19.04 -10.07
N GLU A 178 -6.72 20.11 -9.92
CA GLU A 178 -6.31 21.47 -10.29
C GLU A 178 -5.11 21.93 -9.45
N GLU A 179 -5.12 21.69 -8.14
CA GLU A 179 -3.99 22.01 -7.25
C GLU A 179 -2.74 21.21 -7.61
N PHE A 180 -2.88 19.89 -7.77
CA PHE A 180 -1.80 18.98 -8.15
C PHE A 180 -1.14 19.42 -9.45
N THR A 181 -1.93 19.60 -10.50
CA THR A 181 -1.41 19.95 -11.82
C THR A 181 -0.84 21.36 -11.92
N ASN A 182 -1.42 22.35 -11.21
CA ASN A 182 -0.87 23.71 -11.18
C ASN A 182 0.47 23.81 -10.45
N SER A 183 0.77 22.88 -9.54
CA SER A 183 2.05 22.83 -8.82
C SER A 183 3.22 22.26 -9.63
N GLY A 184 3.05 21.97 -10.92
CA GLY A 184 4.09 21.42 -11.79
C GLY A 184 4.18 19.89 -11.80
N ARG A 185 3.37 19.20 -10.98
CA ARG A 185 3.33 17.73 -10.88
C ARG A 185 2.57 17.10 -12.05
N LYS A 186 2.94 15.85 -12.37
CA LYS A 186 2.55 15.21 -13.63
C LYS A 186 1.37 14.26 -13.47
N LEU A 187 0.36 14.43 -14.32
CA LEU A 187 -0.80 13.54 -14.38
C LEU A 187 -0.80 12.80 -15.74
N LYS A 188 -0.80 11.47 -15.71
CA LYS A 188 -0.88 10.62 -16.91
C LYS A 188 -2.10 9.73 -16.83
N ILE A 189 -2.89 9.73 -17.89
CA ILE A 189 -4.16 9.01 -17.94
C ILE A 189 -4.23 8.17 -19.21
N LEU A 190 -4.51 6.88 -19.04
CA LEU A 190 -4.86 5.95 -20.11
C LEU A 190 -6.34 5.57 -19.96
N THR A 191 -7.10 5.70 -21.04
CA THR A 191 -8.51 5.31 -21.07
C THR A 191 -8.92 4.78 -22.44
N THR A 192 -10.18 4.38 -22.61
CA THR A 192 -10.72 3.86 -23.87
C THR A 192 -12.13 4.38 -24.15
N THR A 193 -12.53 4.34 -25.42
CA THR A 193 -13.92 4.58 -25.87
C THR A 193 -14.71 3.31 -26.12
N TYR A 194 -14.14 2.11 -25.93
CA TYR A 194 -14.73 0.84 -26.39
C TYR A 194 -16.19 0.62 -25.96
N MET A 195 -16.56 0.99 -24.72
CA MET A 195 -17.93 0.82 -24.23
C MET A 195 -18.84 2.04 -24.46
N GLY A 196 -18.34 3.12 -25.07
CA GLY A 196 -19.06 4.40 -25.18
C GLY A 196 -19.42 5.03 -23.82
N ALA A 197 -18.80 4.58 -22.72
CA ALA A 197 -19.15 4.97 -21.37
C ALA A 197 -18.38 6.20 -20.86
N THR A 198 -17.30 6.59 -21.53
CA THR A 198 -16.51 7.77 -21.17
C THR A 198 -17.19 9.05 -21.65
N ASP A 199 -17.40 10.01 -20.74
CA ASP A 199 -18.03 11.28 -21.09
C ASP A 199 -17.01 12.20 -21.80
N PRO A 200 -17.30 12.75 -23.00
CA PRO A 200 -16.39 13.67 -23.69
C PRO A 200 -15.96 14.86 -22.82
N LYS A 201 -16.91 15.42 -22.07
CA LYS A 201 -16.67 16.51 -21.12
C LYS A 201 -15.63 16.17 -20.04
N ALA A 202 -15.51 14.90 -19.65
CA ALA A 202 -14.49 14.46 -18.71
C ALA A 202 -13.09 14.49 -19.34
N ILE A 203 -12.99 14.06 -20.59
CA ILE A 203 -11.74 14.12 -21.38
C ILE A 203 -11.34 15.57 -21.62
N ASP A 204 -12.28 16.43 -22.03
CA ASP A 204 -12.02 17.86 -22.25
C ASP A 204 -11.51 18.54 -20.98
N PHE A 205 -12.13 18.25 -19.82
CA PHE A 205 -11.67 18.80 -18.55
C PHE A 205 -10.24 18.36 -18.23
N LEU A 206 -9.95 17.05 -18.31
CA LEU A 206 -8.65 16.49 -18.01
C LEU A 206 -7.56 17.01 -18.95
N ALA A 207 -7.85 17.07 -20.25
CA ALA A 207 -6.91 17.53 -21.27
C ALA A 207 -6.55 19.02 -21.11
N ASN A 208 -7.42 19.82 -20.48
CA ASN A 208 -7.17 21.22 -20.20
C ASN A 208 -6.43 21.49 -18.88
N LEU A 209 -6.18 20.46 -18.06
CA LEU A 209 -5.33 20.60 -16.88
C LEU A 209 -3.86 20.78 -17.30
N LYS A 210 -3.12 21.61 -16.56
CA LYS A 210 -1.67 21.75 -16.79
C LYS A 210 -0.96 20.42 -16.53
N ASN A 211 0.24 20.24 -17.07
CA ASN A 211 1.09 19.08 -16.77
C ASN A 211 0.38 17.71 -16.87
N THR A 212 -0.61 17.61 -17.77
CA THR A 212 -1.48 16.44 -17.91
C THR A 212 -1.32 15.85 -19.31
N GLU A 213 -1.12 14.53 -19.37
CA GLU A 213 -1.08 13.74 -20.59
C GLU A 213 -2.22 12.73 -20.55
N ILE A 214 -3.10 12.77 -21.55
CA ILE A 214 -4.19 11.79 -21.68
C ILE A 214 -4.07 11.08 -23.02
N LYS A 215 -4.13 9.74 -22.99
CA LYS A 215 -4.21 8.90 -24.18
C LYS A 215 -5.49 8.08 -24.15
N VAL A 216 -6.21 8.11 -25.26
CA VAL A 216 -7.47 7.41 -25.43
C VAL A 216 -7.28 6.33 -26.48
N SER A 217 -7.48 5.07 -26.08
CA SER A 217 -7.55 3.96 -27.03
C SER A 217 -8.91 3.91 -27.69
N TYR A 218 -8.93 4.08 -29.02
CA TYR A 218 -10.10 3.93 -29.87
C TYR A 218 -10.25 2.52 -30.45
N ASN A 219 -9.41 1.57 -30.03
CA ASN A 219 -9.45 0.20 -30.52
C ASN A 219 -10.71 -0.49 -29.95
N ASN A 220 -11.68 -0.75 -30.83
CA ASN A 220 -12.94 -1.36 -30.44
C ASN A 220 -13.00 -2.87 -30.71
N ASP A 221 -12.06 -3.42 -31.49
CA ASP A 221 -12.25 -4.73 -32.13
C ASP A 221 -11.30 -5.82 -31.61
N HIS A 222 -10.15 -5.48 -31.02
CA HIS A 222 -9.12 -6.49 -30.70
C HIS A 222 -8.67 -6.54 -29.23
N GLU A 223 -8.69 -5.43 -28.49
CA GLU A 223 -8.26 -5.42 -27.08
C GLU A 223 -9.16 -4.51 -26.22
N ARG A 224 -9.91 -5.13 -25.31
CA ARG A 224 -10.81 -4.41 -24.39
C ARG A 224 -10.02 -3.96 -23.17
N LEU A 225 -9.59 -2.71 -23.14
CA LEU A 225 -9.01 -2.13 -21.93
C LEU A 225 -10.08 -2.02 -20.83
N HIS A 226 -10.10 -3.00 -19.92
CA HIS A 226 -11.02 -3.04 -18.77
C HIS A 226 -10.32 -2.88 -17.41
N ALA A 227 -9.03 -2.51 -17.40
CA ALA A 227 -8.29 -2.27 -16.18
C ALA A 227 -8.81 -1.01 -15.45
N LYS A 228 -8.77 -1.05 -14.10
CA LYS A 228 -8.84 0.15 -13.26
C LYS A 228 -7.69 0.08 -12.27
N ALA A 229 -6.72 0.95 -12.46
CA ALA A 229 -5.63 1.13 -11.52
C ALA A 229 -5.28 2.61 -11.38
N TYR A 230 -5.03 3.04 -10.16
CA TYR A 230 -4.67 4.40 -9.79
C TYR A 230 -3.33 4.34 -9.06
N LEU A 231 -2.25 4.80 -9.71
CA LEU A 231 -0.91 4.79 -9.14
C LEU A 231 -0.52 6.22 -8.72
N PHE A 232 0.06 6.31 -7.53
CA PHE A 232 0.51 7.53 -6.89
C PHE A 232 1.99 7.37 -6.54
N LEU A 233 2.84 8.02 -7.33
CA LEU A 233 4.29 7.91 -7.24
C LEU A 233 4.86 9.11 -6.49
N ARG A 234 5.83 8.85 -5.63
CA ARG A 234 6.50 9.83 -4.76
C ARG A 234 8.00 9.68 -4.89
N ASN A 235 8.69 10.81 -4.90
CA ASN A 235 10.15 10.85 -4.85
C ASN A 235 10.69 10.20 -3.58
N THR A 236 9.90 10.21 -2.50
CA THR A 236 10.21 9.56 -1.22
C THR A 236 10.15 8.03 -1.26
N LYS A 237 9.72 7.42 -2.38
CA LYS A 237 9.55 5.96 -2.56
C LYS A 237 8.45 5.32 -1.72
N PHE A 238 7.58 6.11 -1.11
CA PHE A 238 6.34 5.63 -0.50
C PHE A 238 5.21 5.58 -1.53
N ASP A 239 5.45 4.85 -2.62
CA ASP A 239 4.51 4.74 -3.74
C ASP A 239 3.33 3.84 -3.36
N THR A 240 2.14 4.23 -3.80
CA THR A 240 0.89 3.51 -3.53
C THR A 240 0.12 3.27 -4.83
N GLY A 241 -0.59 2.14 -4.89
CA GLY A 241 -1.45 1.79 -6.01
C GLY A 241 -2.81 1.34 -5.51
N TYR A 242 -3.87 1.69 -6.23
CA TYR A 242 -5.22 1.22 -5.96
C TYR A 242 -5.71 0.44 -7.18
N ILE A 243 -6.01 -0.83 -6.99
CA ILE A 243 -6.40 -1.75 -8.06
C ILE A 243 -7.74 -2.39 -7.68
N GLY A 244 -8.70 -2.37 -8.59
CA GLY A 244 -10.03 -2.87 -8.25
C GLY A 244 -11.06 -2.71 -9.34
N SER A 245 -12.33 -2.70 -8.91
CA SER A 245 -13.50 -2.61 -9.79
C SER A 245 -13.98 -1.17 -10.02
N SER A 246 -13.53 -0.20 -9.20
CA SER A 246 -13.99 1.19 -9.30
C SER A 246 -13.46 1.91 -10.54
N ASN A 247 -14.37 2.26 -11.45
CA ASN A 247 -14.12 3.28 -12.47
C ASN A 247 -14.24 4.69 -11.90
N LEU A 248 -13.86 5.71 -12.68
CA LEU A 248 -13.96 7.10 -12.26
C LEU A 248 -15.39 7.63 -12.45
N SER A 249 -16.30 7.19 -11.60
CA SER A 249 -17.70 7.64 -11.55
C SER A 249 -18.14 7.89 -10.12
N ARG A 250 -19.14 8.75 -9.92
CA ARG A 250 -19.63 9.04 -8.57
C ARG A 250 -20.13 7.79 -7.85
N SER A 251 -20.88 6.92 -8.54
CA SER A 251 -21.38 5.70 -7.94
C SER A 251 -20.25 4.79 -7.49
N ALA A 252 -19.23 4.56 -8.32
CA ALA A 252 -18.14 3.64 -8.02
C ALA A 252 -17.16 4.15 -6.94
N LEU A 253 -17.15 5.46 -6.66
CA LEU A 253 -16.24 6.07 -5.69
C LEU A 253 -16.88 6.29 -4.32
N THR A 254 -18.22 6.44 -4.25
CA THR A 254 -18.91 6.80 -3.00
C THR A 254 -19.79 5.69 -2.44
N ASN A 255 -20.75 5.21 -3.22
CA ASN A 255 -21.86 4.36 -2.72
C ASN A 255 -21.90 2.97 -3.37
N GLY A 256 -21.00 2.71 -4.31
CA GLY A 256 -20.92 1.44 -5.03
C GLY A 256 -20.37 0.36 -4.12
N LEU A 257 -20.90 -0.85 -4.26
CA LEU A 257 -20.33 -2.07 -3.69
C LEU A 257 -19.13 -2.49 -4.56
N GLU A 258 -18.06 -1.71 -4.48
CA GLU A 258 -16.84 -1.90 -5.26
C GLU A 258 -15.72 -2.44 -4.37
N TRP A 259 -14.88 -3.30 -4.92
CA TRP A 259 -13.73 -3.84 -4.24
C TRP A 259 -12.47 -3.24 -4.82
N ASN A 260 -11.68 -2.59 -3.97
CA ASN A 260 -10.40 -2.02 -4.34
C ASN A 260 -9.36 -2.38 -3.30
N LEU A 261 -8.20 -2.84 -3.75
CA LEU A 261 -7.05 -3.09 -2.92
C LEU A 261 -6.08 -1.92 -3.08
N LYS A 262 -5.78 -1.25 -1.98
CA LYS A 262 -4.57 -0.43 -1.87
C LYS A 262 -3.39 -1.36 -1.69
N VAL A 263 -2.35 -1.14 -2.47
CA VAL A 263 -1.03 -1.75 -2.34
C VAL A 263 0.02 -0.68 -2.11
N THR A 264 1.07 -1.03 -1.40
CA THR A 264 2.22 -0.15 -1.14
C THR A 264 3.52 -0.85 -1.48
N THR A 265 4.48 -0.07 -1.97
CA THR A 265 5.87 -0.51 -2.17
C THR A 265 6.56 -0.95 -0.87
N GLN A 266 6.04 -0.53 0.28
CA GLN A 266 6.61 -0.88 1.59
C GLN A 266 6.31 -2.33 2.03
N GLU A 267 5.43 -3.04 1.31
CA GLU A 267 5.06 -4.43 1.60
C GLU A 267 5.41 -5.41 0.46
N ILE A 268 5.74 -4.89 -0.73
CA ILE A 268 5.90 -5.67 -1.98
C ILE A 268 7.38 -5.73 -2.43
N SER A 269 8.32 -5.30 -1.58
CA SER A 269 9.76 -5.29 -1.89
C SER A 269 10.43 -6.65 -1.77
#